data_AF-A0A969HZU7-F1
#
_entry.id   AF-A0A969HZU7-F1
#
_cell.length_a   1.000
_cell.length_b   1.000
_cell.length_c   1.000
_cell.angle_alpha   90.00
_cell.angle_beta   90.00
_cell.angle_gamma   90.00
#
_symmetry.space_group_name_H-M   'P 1'
#
loop_
_entity.id
_entity.type
_entity.pdbx_description
1 polymer ?
#
loop_
_entity_poly.entity_id
_entity_poly.type
_entity_poly.pdbx_seq_one_letter_code
_entity_poly.pdbx_strand_id
1 'polypeptide(L)'
;MRYSRGGEMLIPGEPADPIQIIDCRDMVAWMMSLVEMRTNGIYNAVSPVGLFTMNDLVEGCRRTLPRADTRITFVPEEFLAKHWTKDELDVPPWAPMKGEEPGFSLTSGERARQTGLAIRPIHESVRDTYEWFRTLPAERQANLRAGIKPDREAYALQKWHEAG
;
A
#
# COMPACT_ATOMS: atom_id res chain seq x y z
N MET A 1 -7.24 -10.96 -1.98
CA MET A 1 -6.22 -10.09 -1.34
C MET A 1 -5.62 -10.78 -0.13
N ARG A 2 -4.37 -10.45 0.24
CA ARG A 2 -3.59 -11.16 1.27
C ARG A 2 -4.26 -11.18 2.64
N TYR A 3 -4.80 -10.05 3.09
CA TYR A 3 -5.47 -9.93 4.39
C TYR A 3 -6.60 -10.96 4.56
N SER A 4 -7.50 -11.11 3.58
CA SER A 4 -8.64 -12.03 3.67
C SER A 4 -8.28 -13.52 3.60
N ARG A 5 -7.01 -13.89 3.43
CA ARG A 5 -6.55 -15.28 3.46
C ARG A 5 -6.32 -15.78 4.88
N GLY A 6 -6.27 -14.88 5.86
CA GLY A 6 -6.04 -15.23 7.25
C GLY A 6 -4.59 -15.58 7.59
N GLY A 7 -4.41 -16.12 8.78
CA GLY A 7 -3.11 -16.49 9.32
C GLY A 7 -2.29 -15.28 9.77
N GLU A 8 -1.01 -15.51 10.07
CA GLU A 8 -0.08 -14.42 10.32
C GLU A 8 0.32 -13.78 8.99
N MET A 9 0.30 -12.44 8.94
CA MET A 9 0.60 -11.64 7.75
C MET A 9 1.72 -10.66 8.10
N LEU A 10 2.78 -10.71 7.32
CA LEU A 10 3.93 -9.84 7.48
C LEU A 10 3.63 -8.47 6.85
N ILE A 11 3.93 -7.41 7.59
CA ILE A 11 4.00 -6.05 7.05
C ILE A 11 5.44 -5.57 7.16
N PRO A 12 6.08 -5.16 6.05
CA PRO A 12 7.44 -4.63 6.12
C PRO A 12 7.46 -3.26 6.78
N GLY A 13 8.54 -3.00 7.53
CA GLY A 13 8.78 -1.72 8.17
C GLY A 13 7.98 -1.52 9.45
N GLU A 14 7.72 -0.25 9.78
CA GLU A 14 7.08 0.16 11.01
C GLU A 14 5.61 0.57 10.79
N PRO A 15 4.73 0.46 11.80
CA PRO A 15 3.34 0.91 11.70
C PRO A 15 3.18 2.35 11.25
N ALA A 16 4.11 3.22 11.64
CA ALA A 16 4.10 4.66 11.35
C ALA A 16 4.72 5.01 9.99
N ASP A 17 5.23 4.04 9.23
CA ASP A 17 5.86 4.33 7.94
C ASP A 17 4.82 4.97 6.99
N PRO A 18 5.13 6.16 6.45
CA PRO A 18 4.22 6.88 5.58
C PRO A 18 4.11 6.16 4.23
N ILE A 19 2.89 6.15 3.70
CA ILE A 19 2.61 5.70 2.35
C ILE A 19 1.87 6.79 1.59
N GLN A 20 2.02 6.79 0.27
CA GLN A 20 1.24 7.64 -0.61
C GLN A 20 0.42 6.80 -1.57
N ILE A 21 -0.89 7.06 -1.59
CA ILE A 21 -1.84 6.37 -2.45
C ILE A 21 -2.74 7.37 -3.14
N ILE A 22 -3.24 6.98 -4.31
CA ILE A 22 -4.29 7.69 -5.03
C ILE A 22 -5.29 6.67 -5.53
N ASP A 23 -6.58 6.89 -5.30
CA ASP A 23 -7.62 6.09 -5.94
C ASP A 23 -7.80 6.56 -7.38
N CYS A 24 -7.84 5.63 -8.33
CA CYS A 24 -7.99 5.95 -9.75
C CYS A 24 -9.22 6.82 -10.05
N ARG A 25 -10.30 6.69 -9.27
CA ARG A 25 -11.52 7.50 -9.46
C ARG A 25 -11.33 8.94 -8.97
N ASP A 26 -10.58 9.16 -7.90
CA ASP A 26 -10.22 10.53 -7.44
C ASP A 26 -9.32 11.18 -8.48
N MET A 27 -8.33 10.43 -8.97
CA MET A 27 -7.42 10.91 -10.02
C MET A 27 -8.19 11.27 -11.30
N VAL A 28 -9.09 10.41 -11.77
CA VAL A 28 -9.87 10.66 -13.00
C VAL A 28 -10.80 11.84 -12.82
N ALA A 29 -11.53 11.94 -11.70
CA ALA A 29 -12.41 13.07 -11.43
C ALA A 29 -11.64 14.41 -11.42
N TRP A 30 -10.47 14.43 -10.78
CA TRP A 30 -9.60 15.59 -10.79
C TRP A 30 -9.02 15.90 -12.18
N MET A 31 -8.58 14.89 -12.93
CA MET A 31 -8.10 15.11 -14.31
C MET A 31 -9.20 15.72 -15.21
N MET A 32 -10.44 15.27 -15.06
CA MET A 32 -11.57 15.85 -15.81
C MET A 32 -11.81 17.31 -15.40
N SER A 33 -11.74 17.65 -14.10
CA SER A 33 -11.90 19.04 -13.66
C SER A 33 -10.80 19.95 -14.20
N LEU A 34 -9.55 19.47 -14.28
CA LEU A 34 -8.46 20.23 -14.90
C LEU A 34 -8.74 20.55 -16.37
N VAL A 35 -9.27 19.57 -17.12
CA VAL A 35 -9.64 19.73 -18.53
C VAL A 35 -10.76 20.78 -18.69
N GLU A 36 -11.81 20.68 -17.87
CA GLU A 36 -12.93 21.64 -17.87
C GLU A 36 -12.47 23.06 -17.56
N MET A 37 -11.56 23.22 -16.58
CA MET A 37 -10.97 24.51 -16.21
C MET A 37 -9.87 24.97 -17.16
N ARG A 38 -9.52 24.19 -18.19
CA ARG A 38 -8.38 24.43 -19.11
C ARG A 38 -7.07 24.69 -18.37
N THR A 39 -6.86 24.00 -17.25
CA THR A 39 -5.67 24.12 -16.42
C THR A 39 -4.64 23.08 -16.85
N ASN A 40 -3.45 23.54 -17.20
CA ASN A 40 -2.35 22.70 -17.64
C ASN A 40 -1.19 22.74 -16.64
N GLY A 41 -0.42 21.65 -16.56
CA GLY A 41 0.77 21.61 -15.73
C GLY A 41 1.32 20.20 -15.50
N ILE A 42 2.42 20.14 -14.76
CA ILE A 42 3.01 18.90 -14.26
C ILE A 42 2.69 18.79 -12.78
N TYR A 43 2.15 17.65 -12.37
CA TYR A 43 1.63 17.43 -11.03
C TYR A 43 1.96 16.01 -10.56
N ASN A 44 2.18 15.86 -9.25
CA ASN A 44 2.19 14.56 -8.58
C ASN A 44 0.79 14.31 -8.01
N ALA A 45 0.05 13.35 -8.57
CA ALA A 45 -1.29 12.99 -8.12
C ALA A 45 -1.22 11.93 -7.02
N VAL A 46 -0.85 12.36 -5.82
CA VAL A 46 -0.63 11.49 -4.65
C VAL A 46 -1.28 12.08 -3.41
N SER A 47 -1.62 11.23 -2.43
CA SER A 47 -2.06 11.71 -1.12
C SER A 47 -1.00 12.60 -0.46
N PRO A 48 -1.38 13.59 0.37
CA PRO A 48 -0.42 14.35 1.18
C PRO A 48 0.52 13.44 1.96
N VAL A 49 1.78 13.87 2.08
CA VAL A 49 2.79 13.16 2.87
C VAL A 49 2.30 13.02 4.31
N GLY A 50 2.36 11.79 4.84
CA GLY A 50 1.91 11.47 6.19
C GLY A 50 0.39 11.43 6.38
N LEU A 51 -0.42 11.58 5.32
CA LEU A 51 -1.87 11.40 5.43
C LEU A 51 -2.24 9.94 5.75
N PHE A 52 -1.48 8.99 5.20
CA PHE A 52 -1.65 7.57 5.43
C PHE A 52 -0.34 6.92 5.85
N THR A 53 -0.46 5.93 6.72
CA THR A 53 0.61 5.04 7.16
C THR A 53 0.33 3.60 6.76
N MET A 54 1.32 2.72 6.88
CA MET A 54 1.10 1.28 6.74
C MET A 54 0.05 0.75 7.72
N ASN A 55 0.00 1.28 8.94
CA ASN A 55 -1.05 0.92 9.90
C ASN A 55 -2.45 1.36 9.43
N ASP A 56 -2.60 2.53 8.80
CA ASP A 56 -3.89 2.97 8.26
C ASP A 56 -4.39 2.05 7.14
N LEU A 57 -3.48 1.54 6.30
CA LEU A 57 -3.82 0.56 5.26
C LEU A 57 -4.29 -0.77 5.87
N VAL A 58 -3.57 -1.26 6.89
CA VAL A 58 -3.94 -2.47 7.64
C VAL A 58 -5.29 -2.30 8.31
N GLU A 59 -5.55 -1.16 8.95
CA GLU A 59 -6.83 -0.86 9.59
C GLU A 59 -7.96 -0.67 8.58
N GLY A 60 -7.67 -0.07 7.43
CA GLY A 60 -8.57 -0.03 6.28
C GLY A 60 -9.00 -1.44 5.85
N CYS A 61 -8.05 -2.37 5.77
CA CYS A 61 -8.31 -3.78 5.49
C CYS A 61 -9.15 -4.43 6.59
N ARG A 62 -8.75 -4.29 7.86
CA ARG A 62 -9.46 -4.88 9.01
C ARG A 62 -10.90 -4.40 9.12
N ARG A 63 -11.16 -3.14 8.80
CA ARG A 63 -12.49 -2.53 8.87
C ARG A 63 -13.43 -3.02 7.78
N THR A 64 -12.91 -3.32 6.59
CA THR A 64 -13.74 -3.46 5.38
C THR A 64 -13.73 -4.86 4.77
N LEU A 65 -12.69 -5.65 5.00
CA LEU A 65 -12.56 -6.97 4.42
C LEU A 65 -13.18 -8.05 5.32
N PRO A 66 -13.58 -9.21 4.76
CA PRO A 66 -14.07 -10.32 5.56
C PRO A 66 -13.07 -10.71 6.65
N ARG A 67 -13.58 -10.97 7.86
CA ARG A 67 -12.78 -11.45 8.99
C ARG A 67 -12.18 -12.80 8.62
N ALA A 68 -10.85 -12.87 8.67
CA ALA A 68 -10.09 -14.07 8.33
C ALA A 68 -9.12 -14.48 9.46
N ASP A 69 -9.34 -14.01 10.69
CA ASP A 69 -8.43 -14.22 11.84
C ASP A 69 -6.97 -13.85 11.54
N THR A 70 -6.79 -12.81 10.72
CA THR A 70 -5.48 -12.32 10.31
C THR A 70 -4.76 -11.64 11.46
N ARG A 71 -3.57 -12.14 11.82
CA ARG A 71 -2.66 -11.52 12.79
C ARG A 71 -1.60 -10.74 12.04
N ILE A 72 -1.40 -9.49 12.40
CA ILE A 72 -0.46 -8.59 11.74
C ILE A 72 0.85 -8.61 12.51
N THR A 73 1.96 -8.85 11.81
CA THR A 73 3.31 -8.78 12.35
C THR A 73 4.10 -7.79 11.52
N PHE A 74 4.41 -6.63 12.11
CA PHE A 74 5.34 -5.68 11.53
C PHE A 74 6.76 -6.21 11.73
N VAL A 75 7.53 -6.27 10.64
CA VAL A 75 8.91 -6.77 10.69
C VAL A 75 9.84 -5.65 10.20
N PRO A 76 10.79 -5.19 11.05
CA PRO A 76 11.67 -4.08 10.72
C PRO A 76 12.46 -4.28 9.43
N GLU A 77 12.66 -3.18 8.70
CA GLU A 77 13.41 -3.15 7.44
C GLU A 77 14.81 -3.79 7.59
N GLU A 78 15.53 -3.50 8.68
CA GLU A 78 16.88 -4.01 8.91
C GLU A 78 16.91 -5.53 9.12
N PHE A 79 15.82 -6.10 9.62
CA PHE A 79 15.69 -7.54 9.73
C PHE A 79 15.42 -8.16 8.36
N LEU A 80 14.45 -7.60 7.63
CA LEU A 80 14.09 -8.09 6.29
C LEU A 80 15.28 -8.01 5.32
N ALA A 81 16.08 -6.94 5.38
CA ALA A 81 17.24 -6.75 4.52
C ALA A 81 18.36 -7.80 4.70
N LYS A 82 18.39 -8.54 5.82
CA LYS A 82 19.32 -9.67 6.00
C LYS A 82 18.88 -10.93 5.26
N HIS A 83 17.59 -11.02 4.95
CA HIS A 83 16.98 -12.20 4.40
C HIS A 83 16.51 -12.00 2.97
N TRP A 84 16.19 -10.76 2.58
CA TRP A 84 15.59 -10.36 1.31
C TRP A 84 16.57 -9.58 0.44
N THR A 85 16.41 -9.73 -0.88
CA THR A 85 17.09 -8.89 -1.87
C THR A 85 16.41 -7.52 -1.96
N LYS A 86 17.06 -6.53 -2.60
CA LYS A 86 16.51 -5.18 -2.79
C LYS A 86 15.15 -5.21 -3.51
N ASP A 87 15.03 -6.02 -4.56
CA ASP A 87 13.79 -6.16 -5.33
C ASP A 87 12.66 -6.83 -4.52
N GLU A 88 12.99 -7.66 -3.54
CA GLU A 88 12.01 -8.27 -2.64
C GLU A 88 11.57 -7.32 -1.52
N LEU A 89 12.38 -6.31 -1.19
CA LEU A 89 12.03 -5.26 -0.23
C LEU A 89 11.15 -4.16 -0.83
N ASP A 90 11.06 -4.06 -2.16
CA ASP A 90 10.12 -3.16 -2.82
C ASP A 90 8.71 -3.77 -2.83
N VAL A 91 7.90 -3.39 -1.83
CA VAL A 91 6.56 -3.96 -1.59
C VAL A 91 5.50 -2.85 -1.62
N PRO A 92 5.05 -2.41 -2.82
CA PRO A 92 4.10 -1.33 -2.95
C PRO A 92 2.81 -1.54 -2.12
N PRO A 93 2.30 -0.49 -1.44
CA PRO A 93 2.74 0.91 -1.54
C PRO A 93 3.87 1.29 -0.57
N TRP A 94 4.47 0.34 0.15
CA TRP A 94 5.59 0.59 1.04
C TRP A 94 6.93 0.48 0.30
N ALA A 95 7.86 1.33 0.69
CA ALA A 95 9.26 1.25 0.29
C ALA A 95 10.14 1.51 1.51
N PRO A 96 11.38 1.01 1.52
CA PRO A 96 12.35 1.31 2.55
C PRO A 96 12.43 2.80 2.89
N MET A 97 12.43 3.12 4.19
CA MET A 97 12.53 4.49 4.68
C MET A 97 13.99 4.92 4.89
N LYS A 98 14.92 3.97 4.80
CA LYS A 98 16.38 4.17 4.89
C LYS A 98 17.06 3.64 3.62
N GLY A 99 18.35 3.95 3.45
CA GLY A 99 19.16 3.47 2.32
C GLY A 99 19.40 4.51 1.22
N GLU A 100 19.65 4.05 -0.01
CA GLU A 100 20.06 4.89 -1.14
C GLU A 100 18.90 5.67 -1.79
N GLU A 101 17.66 5.15 -1.70
CA GLU A 101 16.45 5.78 -2.25
C GLU A 101 15.35 5.92 -1.17
N PRO A 102 15.62 6.60 -0.04
CA PRO A 102 14.65 6.75 1.02
C PRO A 102 13.52 7.70 0.60
N GLY A 103 12.30 7.40 1.04
CA GLY A 103 11.22 8.39 0.98
C GLY A 103 10.47 8.46 -0.34
N PHE A 104 10.28 7.33 -1.02
CA PHE A 104 9.35 7.24 -2.16
C PHE A 104 7.96 7.81 -1.81
N SER A 105 7.54 7.64 -0.55
CA SER A 105 6.30 8.16 0.05
C SER A 105 6.41 9.59 0.63
N LEU A 106 7.43 10.36 0.24
CA LEU A 106 7.64 11.76 0.65
C LEU A 106 7.48 12.76 -0.51
N THR A 107 6.84 12.34 -1.60
CA THR A 107 6.66 13.15 -2.80
C THR A 107 5.62 14.24 -2.57
N SER A 108 5.98 15.51 -2.82
CA SER A 108 5.01 16.62 -2.67
C SER A 108 3.91 16.57 -3.72
N GLY A 109 2.67 16.39 -3.27
CA GLY A 109 1.43 16.51 -4.05
C GLY A 109 0.75 17.88 -3.96
N GLU A 110 1.40 18.88 -3.37
CA GLU A 110 0.76 20.15 -3.00
C GLU A 110 0.18 20.91 -4.20
N ARG A 111 0.87 20.90 -5.35
CA ARG A 111 0.36 21.52 -6.58
C ARG A 111 -0.94 20.88 -7.07
N ALA A 112 -1.08 19.56 -6.94
CA ALA A 112 -2.31 18.87 -7.33
C ALA A 112 -3.45 19.26 -6.38
N ARG A 113 -3.17 19.29 -5.07
CA ARG A 113 -4.15 19.69 -4.04
C ARG A 113 -4.65 21.12 -4.23
N GLN A 114 -3.77 22.06 -4.54
CA GLN A 114 -4.13 23.45 -4.83
C GLN A 114 -5.04 23.62 -6.07
N THR A 115 -5.06 22.61 -6.95
CA THR A 115 -5.96 22.57 -8.12
C THR A 115 -7.19 21.69 -7.89
N GLY A 116 -7.46 21.31 -6.65
CA GLY A 116 -8.67 20.62 -6.26
C GLY A 116 -8.58 19.09 -6.25
N LEU A 117 -7.38 18.49 -6.28
CA LEU A 117 -7.25 17.05 -6.06
C LEU A 117 -7.75 16.71 -4.64
N ALA A 118 -8.82 15.94 -4.57
CA ALA A 118 -9.35 15.37 -3.34
C ALA A 118 -8.83 13.94 -3.16
N ILE A 119 -8.67 13.54 -1.90
CA ILE A 119 -8.25 12.19 -1.52
C ILE A 119 -9.32 11.62 -0.61
N ARG A 120 -9.95 10.53 -1.03
CA ARG A 120 -10.95 9.85 -0.21
C ARG A 120 -10.32 9.08 0.95
N PRO A 121 -11.12 8.68 1.94
CA PRO A 121 -10.66 7.80 3.02
C PRO A 121 -10.12 6.46 2.50
N ILE A 122 -8.97 6.01 3.01
CA ILE A 122 -8.31 4.78 2.58
C ILE A 122 -9.20 3.54 2.63
N HIS A 123 -10.09 3.44 3.61
CA HIS A 123 -10.99 2.29 3.76
C HIS A 123 -11.99 2.16 2.61
N GLU A 124 -12.40 3.27 1.96
CA GLU A 124 -13.24 3.20 0.77
C GLU A 124 -12.47 2.61 -0.41
N SER A 125 -11.23 3.08 -0.63
CA SER A 125 -10.35 2.53 -1.66
C SER A 125 -10.08 1.04 -1.43
N VAL A 126 -9.82 0.63 -0.19
CA VAL A 126 -9.59 -0.79 0.16
C VAL A 126 -10.83 -1.64 -0.13
N ARG A 127 -12.01 -1.23 0.35
CA ARG A 127 -13.28 -1.95 0.12
C ARG A 127 -13.54 -2.12 -1.37
N ASP A 128 -13.52 -1.02 -2.11
CA ASP A 128 -13.93 -1.02 -3.51
C ASP A 128 -12.90 -1.76 -4.38
N THR A 129 -11.60 -1.66 -4.06
CA THR A 129 -10.56 -2.46 -4.74
C THR A 129 -10.77 -3.94 -4.47
N TYR A 130 -11.14 -4.33 -3.24
CA TYR A 130 -11.43 -5.72 -2.91
C TYR A 130 -12.67 -6.25 -3.63
N GLU A 131 -13.75 -5.48 -3.63
CA GLU A 131 -14.99 -5.84 -4.32
C GLU A 131 -14.76 -5.97 -5.82
N TRP A 132 -14.10 -4.99 -6.45
CA TRP A 132 -13.69 -5.06 -7.85
C TRP A 132 -12.82 -6.30 -8.12
N PHE A 133 -11.80 -6.55 -7.30
CA PHE A 133 -10.88 -7.67 -7.51
C PHE A 133 -11.60 -9.03 -7.52
N ARG A 134 -12.66 -9.18 -6.72
CA ARG A 134 -13.50 -10.39 -6.69
C ARG A 134 -14.33 -10.60 -7.95
N THR A 135 -14.54 -9.56 -8.76
CA THR A 135 -15.24 -9.68 -10.05
C THR A 135 -14.33 -10.23 -11.17
N LEU A 136 -13.02 -10.27 -10.95
CA LEU A 136 -12.05 -10.71 -11.95
C LEU A 136 -12.03 -12.25 -12.09
N PRO A 137 -11.57 -12.81 -13.23
CA PRO A 137 -11.44 -14.24 -13.42
C PRO A 137 -10.61 -14.91 -12.31
N ALA A 138 -10.95 -16.15 -11.92
CA ALA A 138 -10.27 -16.88 -10.86
C ALA A 138 -8.75 -17.01 -11.10
N GLU A 139 -8.34 -17.19 -12.36
CA GLU A 139 -6.92 -17.22 -12.75
C GLU A 139 -6.20 -15.90 -12.40
N ARG A 140 -6.85 -14.75 -12.65
CA ARG A 140 -6.30 -13.45 -12.28
C ARG A 140 -6.24 -13.27 -10.77
N GLN A 141 -7.21 -13.82 -10.05
CA GLN A 141 -7.23 -13.78 -8.58
C GLN A 141 -6.13 -14.64 -7.94
N ALA A 142 -5.80 -15.78 -8.58
CA ALA A 142 -4.74 -16.68 -8.14
C ALA A 142 -3.34 -16.11 -8.45
N ASN A 143 -3.17 -15.47 -9.61
CA ASN A 143 -1.88 -15.02 -10.13
C ASN A 143 -1.66 -13.51 -9.96
N LEU A 144 -1.54 -13.07 -8.71
CA LEU A 144 -1.13 -11.71 -8.39
C LEU A 144 0.34 -11.49 -8.74
N ARG A 145 0.63 -10.39 -9.43
CA ARG A 145 2.00 -9.99 -9.82
C ARG A 145 2.72 -9.16 -8.75
N ALA A 146 1.99 -8.70 -7.75
CA ALA A 146 2.47 -7.82 -6.70
C ALA A 146 2.21 -8.45 -5.32
N GLY A 147 3.03 -8.04 -4.35
CA GLY A 147 3.00 -8.54 -2.97
C GLY A 147 4.05 -9.61 -2.69
N ILE A 148 4.19 -9.94 -1.40
CA ILE A 148 5.18 -10.90 -0.91
C ILE A 148 4.74 -12.32 -1.30
N LYS A 149 5.67 -13.12 -1.84
CA LYS A 149 5.40 -14.53 -2.15
C LYS A 149 5.12 -15.31 -0.84
N PRO A 150 4.14 -16.23 -0.80
CA PRO A 150 3.79 -16.95 0.42
C PRO A 150 4.96 -17.64 1.13
N ASP A 151 5.80 -18.37 0.39
CA ASP A 151 6.96 -19.07 0.96
C ASP A 151 7.99 -18.10 1.54
N ARG A 152 8.10 -16.91 0.93
CA ARG A 152 9.02 -15.86 1.37
C ARG A 152 8.55 -15.18 2.64
N GLU A 153 7.25 -14.91 2.72
CA GLU A 153 6.58 -14.40 3.91
C GLU A 153 6.73 -15.39 5.08
N ALA A 154 6.42 -16.67 4.84
CA ALA A 154 6.54 -17.72 5.85
C ALA A 154 7.97 -17.89 6.35
N TYR A 155 8.96 -17.90 5.44
CA TYR A 155 10.37 -17.96 5.81
C TYR A 155 10.81 -16.77 6.67
N ALA A 156 10.41 -15.55 6.29
CA ALA A 156 10.76 -14.34 7.03
C ALA A 156 10.12 -14.32 8.42
N LEU A 157 8.85 -14.69 8.54
CA LEU A 157 8.16 -14.80 9.83
C LEU A 157 8.79 -15.87 10.72
N GLN A 158 9.15 -17.04 10.15
CA GLN A 158 9.86 -18.08 10.91
C GLN A 158 11.17 -17.53 11.49
N LYS A 159 11.99 -16.87 10.65
CA LYS A 159 13.26 -16.28 11.11
C LYS A 159 13.05 -15.17 12.14
N TRP A 160 11.99 -14.39 11.99
CA TRP A 160 11.64 -13.34 12.95
C TRP A 160 11.34 -13.93 14.33
N HIS A 161 10.51 -14.98 14.39
CA HIS A 161 10.16 -15.66 15.64
C HIS A 161 11.33 -16.46 16.25
N GLU A 162 12.27 -16.95 15.44
CA GLU A 162 13.50 -17.58 15.94
C GLU A 162 14.50 -16.58 16.57
N ALA A 163 14.39 -15.30 16.23
CA ALA A 163 15.29 -14.23 16.68
C ALA A 163 14.80 -13.49 17.94
N GLY A 164 13.57 -13.74 18.38
CA GLY A 164 12.94 -13.17 19.58
C GLY A 164 12.75 -14.20 20.70
#